data_AF-A0A0W0VIM3-F1
#
_entry.id   AF-A0A0W0VIM3-F1
#
_cell.length_a   1.000
_cell.length_b   1.000
_cell.length_c   1.000
_cell.angle_alpha   90.00
_cell.angle_beta   90.00
_cell.angle_gamma   90.00
#
_symmetry.space_group_name_H-M   'P 1'
#
loop_
_entity.id
_entity.type
_entity.pdbx_description
1 polymer ?
#
loop_
_entity_poly.entity_id
_entity_poly.type
_entity_poly.pdbx_seq_one_letter_code
_entity_poly.pdbx_strand_id
1 'polypeptide(L)'
;METDNEESVRLSPEAYLQKAQEMLADPEFSPTAKERSKLILALKFLPLLTGIGNNVIGIGSAIAQLIAIEKSISNALRATSHTIADSFQYAGIAFAALDFIRIPALYLSSWMLGEKSPVTLSKNARWLYAGILLGLAITALAVPAAAAPIALLTGVMGLGVSIFSMAWFFQRRQEVRQELNKINKAIKGENAKLKTLQEQAKEYESKLQEAIKAKNKEVIQEYTAKIEKLHQTFASQKEKLQNLHERKEKYEKKKLKRGMGGLADKTVGVGLSALALIGLVTYLYFPPAGLGILLAGAAIGTLYIVARVTYPLIKNFAAWIREKISAPTSKEEGVQQENEVAPQLNVVHESQATVLNQLAQKSDNPKKGNSQTAENQSAEKTKTATEPKKSGAALSYSSPWYSFFSFNLARGKAPSVKPPKINNPKT
;
A
#
# COMPACT_ATOMS: atom_id res chain seq x y z
N MET A 1 60.80 -38.41 -18.65
CA MET A 1 60.93 -37.97 -17.25
C MET A 1 60.70 -36.47 -17.25
N GLU A 2 59.42 -36.09 -17.31
CA GLU A 2 58.95 -34.72 -17.16
C GLU A 2 58.64 -34.50 -15.69
N THR A 3 59.38 -33.61 -15.04
CA THR A 3 58.98 -32.97 -13.80
C THR A 3 58.51 -31.57 -14.17
N ASP A 4 57.29 -31.48 -14.67
CA ASP A 4 56.61 -30.21 -14.90
C ASP A 4 56.26 -29.56 -13.55
N ASN A 5 57.00 -28.50 -13.21
CA ASN A 5 56.47 -27.20 -12.84
C ASN A 5 55.10 -27.15 -12.12
N GLU A 6 55.03 -27.68 -10.90
CA GLU A 6 54.09 -27.21 -9.88
C GLU A 6 54.71 -26.07 -9.07
N GLU A 7 55.07 -24.97 -9.74
CA GLU A 7 55.35 -23.70 -9.06
C GLU A 7 54.00 -23.06 -8.72
N SER A 8 53.30 -23.65 -7.74
CA SER A 8 52.12 -23.04 -7.13
C SER A 8 52.53 -21.65 -6.68
N VAL A 9 51.93 -20.60 -7.23
CA VAL A 9 52.20 -19.19 -6.91
C VAL A 9 52.14 -19.02 -5.39
N ARG A 10 53.30 -19.08 -4.72
CA ARG A 10 53.42 -18.90 -3.28
C ARG A 10 53.30 -17.40 -3.04
N LEU A 11 52.05 -16.95 -2.87
CA LEU A 11 51.73 -15.60 -2.41
C LEU A 11 52.64 -15.24 -1.24
N SER A 12 53.26 -14.05 -1.31
CA SER A 12 54.10 -13.50 -0.24
C SER A 12 53.32 -13.52 1.08
N PRO A 13 53.94 -13.83 2.24
CA PRO A 13 53.31 -13.72 3.56
C PRO A 13 52.60 -12.37 3.79
N GLU A 14 53.10 -11.31 3.14
CA GLU A 14 52.50 -9.97 3.17
C GLU A 14 51.12 -9.91 2.51
N ALA A 15 50.87 -10.69 1.45
CA ALA A 15 49.56 -10.75 0.79
C ALA A 15 48.49 -11.38 1.71
N TYR A 16 48.88 -12.30 2.59
CA TYR A 16 47.96 -12.88 3.59
C TYR A 16 47.69 -11.92 4.75
N LEU A 17 48.65 -11.08 5.13
CA LEU A 17 48.41 -9.98 6.07
C LEU A 17 47.42 -8.96 5.48
N GLN A 18 47.54 -8.64 4.20
CA GLN A 18 46.59 -7.75 3.51
C GLN A 18 45.18 -8.35 3.49
N LYS A 19 45.02 -9.64 3.18
CA LYS A 19 43.72 -10.33 3.27
C LYS A 19 43.16 -10.31 4.70
N ALA A 20 44.00 -10.45 5.72
CA ALA A 20 43.55 -10.36 7.11
C ALA A 20 43.06 -8.94 7.44
N GLN A 21 43.77 -7.91 6.99
CA GLN A 21 43.37 -6.50 7.18
C GLN A 21 42.07 -6.15 6.43
N GLU A 22 41.85 -6.69 5.23
CA GLU A 22 40.58 -6.53 4.51
C GLU A 22 39.39 -7.12 5.27
N MET A 23 39.59 -8.23 5.99
CA MET A 23 38.53 -8.81 6.83
C MET A 23 38.22 -7.94 8.06
N LEU A 24 39.22 -7.22 8.58
CA LEU A 24 39.06 -6.32 9.74
C LEU A 24 38.33 -5.02 9.40
N ALA A 25 38.27 -4.63 8.13
CA ALA A 25 37.50 -3.46 7.70
C ALA A 25 35.99 -3.73 7.85
N ASP A 26 35.24 -2.73 8.32
CA ASP A 26 33.78 -2.82 8.41
C ASP A 26 33.18 -2.94 7.00
N PRO A 27 32.44 -4.03 6.70
CA PRO A 27 31.89 -4.21 5.38
C PRO A 27 30.71 -3.27 5.14
N GLU A 28 30.80 -2.41 4.12
CA GLU A 28 29.68 -1.62 3.63
C GLU A 28 28.75 -2.47 2.74
N PHE A 29 27.45 -2.45 3.03
CA PHE A 29 26.42 -3.16 2.26
C PHE A 29 25.46 -2.15 1.64
N SER A 30 25.65 -1.85 0.35
CA SER A 30 24.75 -0.97 -0.41
C SER A 30 23.81 -1.81 -1.29
N PRO A 31 22.48 -1.64 -1.20
CA PRO A 31 21.53 -2.34 -2.06
C PRO A 31 21.55 -1.76 -3.48
N THR A 32 21.78 -2.59 -4.49
CA THR A 32 21.69 -2.21 -5.91
C THR A 32 20.23 -2.18 -6.36
N ALA A 33 19.70 -1.00 -6.67
CA ALA A 33 18.34 -0.85 -7.14
C ALA A 33 18.22 -1.26 -8.62
N LYS A 34 17.48 -2.35 -8.91
CA LYS A 34 17.18 -2.76 -10.30
C LYS A 34 16.13 -1.82 -10.93
N GLU A 35 16.54 -1.02 -11.91
CA GLU A 35 15.66 -0.15 -12.70
C GLU A 35 14.57 -0.96 -13.43
N ARG A 36 13.35 -0.42 -13.49
CA ARG A 36 12.23 -1.00 -14.25
C ARG A 36 11.79 -0.02 -15.33
N SER A 37 11.38 -0.54 -16.47
CA SER A 37 10.96 0.26 -17.64
C SER A 37 9.83 1.24 -17.31
N LYS A 38 9.95 2.47 -17.85
CA LYS A 38 9.05 3.62 -17.60
C LYS A 38 7.60 3.36 -18.06
N LEU A 39 7.39 2.55 -19.09
CA LEU A 39 6.07 2.21 -19.63
C LEU A 39 5.24 1.35 -18.67
N ILE A 40 5.85 0.36 -18.00
CA ILE A 40 5.18 -0.42 -16.95
C ILE A 40 4.89 0.46 -15.73
N LEU A 41 5.75 1.45 -15.48
CA LEU A 41 5.54 2.43 -14.42
C LEU A 41 4.29 3.27 -14.73
N ALA A 42 4.19 3.82 -15.94
CA ALA A 42 3.05 4.61 -16.42
C ALA A 42 1.73 3.82 -16.38
N LEU A 43 1.72 2.57 -16.86
CA LEU A 43 0.52 1.71 -16.82
C LEU A 43 0.14 1.29 -15.39
N LYS A 44 1.07 1.33 -14.44
CA LYS A 44 0.85 1.10 -13.00
C LYS A 44 0.49 2.38 -12.23
N PHE A 45 0.64 3.57 -12.81
CA PHE A 45 0.35 4.86 -12.17
C PHE A 45 -1.14 5.19 -12.04
N LEU A 46 -2.03 4.28 -12.46
CA LEU A 46 -3.43 4.25 -12.06
C LEU A 46 -3.69 3.13 -11.02
N PRO A 47 -3.05 3.10 -9.84
CA PRO A 47 -3.44 2.20 -8.77
C PRO A 47 -4.59 2.85 -7.98
N LEU A 48 -5.51 2.01 -7.49
CA LEU A 48 -6.40 2.27 -6.33
C LEU A 48 -7.81 2.84 -6.53
N LEU A 49 -8.27 3.22 -7.73
CA LEU A 49 -9.67 3.69 -7.87
C LEU A 49 -10.72 2.58 -7.77
N THR A 50 -10.30 1.33 -7.91
CA THR A 50 -11.22 0.19 -8.05
C THR A 50 -11.74 -0.34 -6.73
N GLY A 51 -11.25 0.15 -5.59
CA GLY A 51 -11.89 -0.13 -4.31
C GLY A 51 -13.10 0.76 -4.08
N ILE A 52 -13.11 1.94 -4.71
CA ILE A 52 -14.07 3.01 -4.43
C ILE A 52 -15.11 3.10 -5.57
N GLY A 53 -14.68 2.96 -6.83
CA GLY A 53 -15.55 3.04 -8.01
C GLY A 53 -16.61 1.94 -8.12
N ASN A 54 -16.43 0.79 -7.44
CA ASN A 54 -17.32 -0.36 -7.56
C ASN A 54 -18.71 -0.12 -6.94
N ASN A 55 -18.81 0.77 -5.97
CA ASN A 55 -20.08 1.11 -5.33
C ASN A 55 -20.80 2.26 -6.06
N VAL A 56 -20.05 3.06 -6.82
CA VAL A 56 -20.53 4.29 -7.49
C VAL A 56 -21.59 3.97 -8.55
N ILE A 57 -21.49 2.81 -9.21
CA ILE A 57 -22.36 2.38 -10.32
C ILE A 57 -23.81 2.14 -9.90
N GLY A 58 -24.03 1.23 -8.94
CA GLY A 58 -25.38 0.85 -8.49
C GLY A 58 -26.06 1.96 -7.70
N ILE A 59 -25.27 2.73 -6.95
CA ILE A 59 -25.77 3.83 -6.12
C ILE A 59 -26.12 5.04 -6.98
N GLY A 60 -25.28 5.42 -7.96
CA GLY A 60 -25.56 6.58 -8.83
C GLY A 60 -26.83 6.40 -9.66
N SER A 61 -27.03 5.18 -10.22
CA SER A 61 -28.22 4.86 -11.00
C SER A 61 -29.50 4.88 -10.17
N ALA A 62 -29.47 4.26 -8.99
CA ALA A 62 -30.55 4.34 -8.03
C ALA A 62 -30.82 5.79 -7.61
N ILE A 63 -29.83 6.54 -7.14
CA ILE A 63 -30.01 7.92 -6.71
C ILE A 63 -30.72 8.75 -7.80
N ALA A 64 -30.27 8.71 -9.05
CA ALA A 64 -30.92 9.50 -10.12
C ALA A 64 -32.36 9.09 -10.38
N GLN A 65 -32.66 7.79 -10.39
CA GLN A 65 -34.01 7.29 -10.60
C GLN A 65 -34.92 7.62 -9.42
N LEU A 66 -34.41 7.54 -8.19
CA LEU A 66 -35.16 7.89 -6.98
C LEU A 66 -35.49 9.39 -6.95
N ILE A 67 -34.58 10.26 -7.38
CA ILE A 67 -34.83 11.71 -7.52
C ILE A 67 -35.86 12.00 -8.61
N ALA A 68 -35.82 11.28 -9.73
CA ALA A 68 -36.76 11.46 -10.84
C ALA A 68 -38.21 11.08 -10.45
N ILE A 69 -38.36 10.09 -9.57
CA ILE A 69 -39.67 9.60 -9.11
C ILE A 69 -40.24 10.49 -7.99
N GLU A 70 -39.39 11.10 -7.17
CA GLU A 70 -39.84 11.77 -5.95
C GLU A 70 -40.09 13.28 -6.12
N LYS A 71 -41.36 13.69 -5.99
CA LYS A 71 -41.82 15.09 -6.11
C LYS A 71 -41.68 15.93 -4.84
N SER A 72 -41.45 15.30 -3.69
CA SER A 72 -41.42 15.91 -2.35
C SER A 72 -40.07 16.51 -1.95
N ILE A 73 -39.03 16.36 -2.79
CA ILE A 73 -37.68 16.83 -2.50
C ILE A 73 -37.58 18.35 -2.70
N SER A 74 -36.93 19.05 -1.78
CA SER A 74 -36.69 20.50 -1.87
C SER A 74 -35.92 20.88 -3.15
N ASN A 75 -36.21 22.06 -3.71
CA ASN A 75 -35.60 22.50 -4.98
C ASN A 75 -34.06 22.56 -4.93
N ALA A 76 -33.50 22.94 -3.79
CA ALA A 76 -32.05 22.98 -3.58
C ALA A 76 -31.42 21.58 -3.56
N LEU A 77 -32.10 20.61 -2.94
CA LEU A 77 -31.65 19.23 -2.94
C LEU A 77 -31.76 18.66 -4.35
N ARG A 78 -32.88 18.86 -5.06
CA ARG A 78 -33.05 18.47 -6.47
C ARG A 78 -31.93 18.97 -7.40
N ALA A 79 -31.58 20.25 -7.34
CA ALA A 79 -30.52 20.82 -8.20
C ALA A 79 -29.15 20.21 -7.93
N THR A 80 -28.80 20.05 -6.65
CA THR A 80 -27.55 19.43 -6.22
C THR A 80 -27.52 17.94 -6.58
N SER A 81 -28.66 17.28 -6.42
CA SER A 81 -28.83 15.86 -6.63
C SER A 81 -28.81 15.46 -8.10
N HIS A 82 -29.37 16.24 -9.03
CA HIS A 82 -29.23 15.98 -10.48
C HIS A 82 -27.76 15.99 -10.92
N THR A 83 -27.01 17.01 -10.49
CA THR A 83 -25.59 17.16 -10.83
C THR A 83 -24.74 16.00 -10.27
N ILE A 84 -25.01 15.60 -9.03
CA ILE A 84 -24.29 14.48 -8.38
C ILE A 84 -24.72 13.14 -8.99
N ALA A 85 -26.00 12.93 -9.25
CA ALA A 85 -26.49 11.65 -9.74
C ALA A 85 -26.01 11.35 -11.17
N ASP A 86 -26.05 12.35 -12.06
CA ASP A 86 -25.58 12.20 -13.44
C ASP A 86 -24.08 11.92 -13.45
N SER A 87 -23.29 12.71 -12.70
CA SER A 87 -21.84 12.50 -12.61
C SER A 87 -21.47 11.13 -12.01
N PHE A 88 -22.23 10.63 -11.03
CA PHE A 88 -22.02 9.31 -10.44
C PHE A 88 -22.38 8.15 -11.38
N GLN A 89 -23.48 8.26 -12.14
CA GLN A 89 -23.85 7.24 -13.12
C GLN A 89 -22.76 7.07 -14.18
N TYR A 90 -22.30 8.17 -14.77
CA TYR A 90 -21.25 8.14 -15.78
C TYR A 90 -19.90 7.73 -15.20
N ALA A 91 -19.54 8.22 -14.01
CA ALA A 91 -18.29 7.85 -13.35
C ALA A 91 -18.24 6.35 -13.06
N GLY A 92 -19.33 5.78 -12.53
CA GLY A 92 -19.40 4.35 -12.27
C GLY A 92 -19.19 3.52 -13.54
N ILE A 93 -19.96 3.79 -14.59
CA ILE A 93 -19.87 3.07 -15.86
C ILE A 93 -18.46 3.21 -16.46
N ALA A 94 -17.91 4.43 -16.45
CA ALA A 94 -16.55 4.69 -16.92
C ALA A 94 -15.50 3.88 -16.14
N PHE A 95 -15.63 3.76 -14.81
CA PHE A 95 -14.70 2.96 -14.00
C PHE A 95 -14.79 1.46 -14.28
N ALA A 96 -15.99 0.90 -14.40
CA ALA A 96 -16.15 -0.52 -14.76
C ALA A 96 -15.66 -0.81 -16.18
N ALA A 97 -15.98 0.05 -17.15
CA ALA A 97 -15.48 -0.06 -18.52
C ALA A 97 -13.96 0.05 -18.58
N LEU A 98 -13.36 0.98 -17.83
CA LEU A 98 -11.92 1.14 -17.76
C LEU A 98 -11.25 -0.14 -17.24
N ASP A 99 -11.74 -0.75 -16.16
CA ASP A 99 -11.18 -2.01 -15.67
C ASP A 99 -11.41 -3.19 -16.65
N PHE A 100 -12.58 -3.24 -17.30
CA PHE A 100 -12.93 -4.26 -18.28
C PHE A 100 -12.05 -4.23 -19.53
N ILE A 101 -11.68 -3.03 -20.02
CA ILE A 101 -10.80 -2.84 -21.19
C ILE A 101 -9.32 -2.94 -20.78
N ARG A 102 -8.96 -2.34 -19.64
CA ARG A 102 -7.56 -2.24 -19.19
C ARG A 102 -6.94 -3.58 -18.86
N ILE A 103 -7.69 -4.51 -18.24
CA ILE A 103 -7.12 -5.80 -17.83
C ILE A 103 -6.71 -6.66 -19.05
N PRO A 104 -7.56 -6.85 -20.07
CA PRO A 104 -7.16 -7.48 -21.34
C PRO A 104 -6.03 -6.73 -22.04
N ALA A 105 -6.06 -5.39 -22.09
CA ALA A 105 -5.00 -4.60 -22.71
C ALA A 105 -3.64 -4.77 -22.00
N LEU A 106 -3.64 -4.92 -20.68
CA LEU A 106 -2.46 -5.28 -19.88
C LEU A 106 -1.89 -6.66 -20.24
N TYR A 107 -2.75 -7.63 -20.54
CA TYR A 107 -2.31 -8.95 -21.02
C TYR A 107 -1.70 -8.86 -22.41
N LEU A 108 -2.36 -8.14 -23.32
CA LEU A 108 -1.89 -7.97 -24.69
C LEU A 108 -0.53 -7.23 -24.73
N SER A 109 -0.39 -6.14 -23.98
CA SER A 109 0.89 -5.42 -23.86
C SER A 109 1.99 -6.29 -23.27
N SER A 110 1.73 -7.04 -22.19
CA SER A 110 2.75 -7.94 -21.63
C SER A 110 3.18 -9.04 -22.61
N TRP A 111 2.24 -9.53 -23.42
CA TRP A 111 2.50 -10.50 -24.48
C TRP A 111 3.36 -9.90 -25.60
N MET A 112 3.04 -8.69 -26.06
CA MET A 112 3.81 -7.98 -27.10
C MET A 112 5.24 -7.63 -26.65
N LEU A 113 5.45 -7.29 -25.37
CA LEU A 113 6.79 -6.97 -24.84
C LEU A 113 7.62 -8.21 -24.45
N GLY A 114 7.11 -9.42 -24.63
CA GLY A 114 7.79 -10.66 -24.23
C GLY A 114 7.99 -10.78 -22.71
N GLU A 115 7.31 -9.97 -21.91
CA GLU A 115 7.38 -10.02 -20.47
C GLU A 115 6.45 -11.12 -19.93
N LYS A 116 6.80 -11.70 -18.76
CA LYS A 116 5.93 -12.70 -18.14
C LYS A 116 4.57 -12.09 -17.85
N SER A 117 3.57 -12.55 -18.62
CA SER A 117 2.21 -12.04 -18.49
C SER A 117 1.76 -12.16 -17.03
N PRO A 118 1.32 -11.07 -16.42
CA PRO A 118 0.92 -11.07 -15.02
C PRO A 118 -0.49 -11.65 -14.87
N VAL A 119 -0.74 -12.83 -15.47
CA VAL A 119 -1.97 -13.61 -15.30
C VAL A 119 -1.98 -14.08 -13.85
N THR A 120 -2.74 -13.39 -13.03
CA THR A 120 -2.98 -13.79 -11.65
C THR A 120 -4.47 -14.00 -11.48
N LEU A 121 -4.84 -15.02 -10.70
CA LEU A 121 -6.25 -15.32 -10.40
C LEU A 121 -7.02 -14.06 -9.96
N SER A 122 -6.36 -13.20 -9.17
CA SER A 122 -6.91 -11.94 -8.69
C SER A 122 -7.27 -10.94 -9.80
N LYS A 123 -6.55 -10.93 -10.94
CA LYS A 123 -6.83 -10.01 -12.05
C LYS A 123 -7.97 -10.51 -12.92
N ASN A 124 -8.03 -11.82 -13.17
CA ASN A 124 -9.16 -12.42 -13.88
C ASN A 124 -10.45 -12.28 -13.08
N ALA A 125 -10.41 -12.52 -11.76
CA ALA A 125 -11.54 -12.30 -10.88
C ALA A 125 -12.01 -10.84 -10.88
N ARG A 126 -11.07 -9.89 -10.93
CA ARG A 126 -11.39 -8.46 -11.02
C ARG A 126 -12.02 -8.08 -12.35
N TRP A 127 -11.53 -8.64 -13.45
CA TRP A 127 -12.12 -8.43 -14.78
C TRP A 127 -13.55 -8.99 -14.84
N LEU A 128 -13.76 -10.21 -14.35
CA LEU A 128 -15.09 -10.81 -14.27
C LEU A 128 -16.03 -9.96 -13.42
N TYR A 129 -15.56 -9.54 -12.25
CA TYR A 129 -16.32 -8.68 -11.36
C TYR A 129 -16.68 -7.33 -12.03
N ALA A 130 -15.74 -6.71 -12.75
CA ALA A 130 -16.01 -5.50 -13.52
C ALA A 130 -17.05 -5.73 -14.62
N GLY A 131 -17.00 -6.88 -15.31
CA GLY A 131 -18.00 -7.29 -16.29
C GLY A 131 -19.40 -7.46 -15.68
N ILE A 132 -19.49 -8.12 -14.51
CA ILE A 132 -20.75 -8.28 -13.77
C ILE A 132 -21.32 -6.92 -13.38
N LEU A 133 -20.49 -6.03 -12.83
CA LEU A 133 -20.92 -4.68 -12.46
C LEU A 133 -21.38 -3.86 -13.66
N LEU A 134 -20.66 -3.94 -14.79
CA LEU A 134 -21.04 -3.25 -16.02
C LEU A 134 -22.38 -3.78 -16.55
N GLY A 135 -22.57 -5.10 -16.55
CA GLY A 135 -23.83 -5.73 -16.95
C GLY A 135 -25.00 -5.32 -16.04
N LEU A 136 -24.79 -5.28 -14.73
CA LEU A 136 -25.78 -4.80 -13.76
C LEU A 136 -26.10 -3.31 -13.97
N ALA A 137 -25.11 -2.49 -14.30
CA ALA A 137 -25.31 -1.07 -14.62
C ALA A 137 -26.21 -0.87 -15.83
N ILE A 138 -25.90 -1.58 -16.93
CA ILE A 138 -26.68 -1.52 -18.17
C ILE A 138 -28.10 -2.03 -17.93
N THR A 139 -28.24 -3.12 -17.16
CA THR A 139 -29.56 -3.68 -16.82
C THR A 139 -30.39 -2.71 -15.97
N ALA A 140 -29.78 -2.02 -15.01
CA ALA A 140 -30.48 -1.01 -14.19
C ALA A 140 -30.94 0.20 -15.01
N LEU A 141 -30.22 0.55 -16.08
CA LEU A 141 -30.64 1.59 -17.03
C LEU A 141 -31.75 1.10 -17.96
N ALA A 142 -31.66 -0.14 -18.45
CA ALA A 142 -32.64 -0.72 -19.36
C ALA A 142 -33.97 -1.06 -18.68
N VAL A 143 -33.94 -1.42 -17.40
CA VAL A 143 -35.11 -1.85 -16.62
C VAL A 143 -35.20 -1.04 -15.32
N PRO A 144 -35.83 0.15 -15.34
CA PRO A 144 -35.94 1.02 -14.16
C PRO A 144 -36.61 0.33 -12.95
N ALA A 145 -37.59 -0.54 -13.20
CA ALA A 145 -38.28 -1.30 -12.16
C ALA A 145 -37.32 -2.24 -11.38
N ALA A 146 -36.21 -2.66 -11.98
CA ALA A 146 -35.22 -3.52 -11.35
C ALA A 146 -34.08 -2.74 -10.67
N ALA A 147 -34.05 -1.41 -10.77
CA ALA A 147 -32.91 -0.62 -10.28
C ALA A 147 -32.72 -0.71 -8.76
N ALA A 148 -33.80 -0.64 -7.98
CA ALA A 148 -33.73 -0.76 -6.51
C ALA A 148 -33.16 -2.11 -6.04
N PRO A 149 -33.66 -3.28 -6.50
CA PRO A 149 -33.06 -4.56 -6.11
C PRO A 149 -31.63 -4.75 -6.65
N ILE A 150 -31.31 -4.22 -7.84
CA ILE A 150 -29.94 -4.22 -8.36
C ILE A 150 -29.01 -3.35 -7.49
N ALA A 151 -29.48 -2.20 -7.01
CA ALA A 151 -28.73 -1.31 -6.13
C ALA A 151 -28.44 -1.94 -4.77
N LEU A 152 -29.40 -2.66 -4.20
CA LEU A 152 -29.18 -3.44 -2.98
C LEU A 152 -28.15 -4.56 -3.20
N LEU A 153 -28.30 -5.32 -4.29
CA LEU A 153 -27.36 -6.41 -4.62
C LEU A 153 -25.94 -5.89 -4.81
N THR A 154 -25.79 -4.80 -5.57
CA THR A 154 -24.48 -4.16 -5.80
C THR A 154 -23.91 -3.56 -4.52
N GLY A 155 -24.74 -2.98 -3.65
CA GLY A 155 -24.32 -2.50 -2.33
C GLY A 155 -23.77 -3.62 -1.44
N VAL A 156 -24.46 -4.78 -1.40
CA VAL A 156 -24.03 -5.95 -0.61
C VAL A 156 -22.72 -6.52 -1.16
N MET A 157 -22.62 -6.68 -2.48
CA MET A 157 -21.37 -7.12 -3.12
C MET A 157 -20.23 -6.14 -2.86
N GLY A 158 -20.51 -4.84 -2.96
CA GLY A 158 -19.56 -3.76 -2.72
C GLY A 158 -18.98 -3.78 -1.31
N LEU A 159 -19.84 -3.95 -0.30
CA LEU A 159 -19.43 -4.13 1.09
C LEU A 159 -18.60 -5.41 1.27
N GLY A 160 -19.06 -6.54 0.71
CA GLY A 160 -18.37 -7.83 0.80
C GLY A 160 -16.95 -7.76 0.23
N VAL A 161 -16.79 -7.18 -0.97
CA VAL A 161 -15.48 -6.96 -1.61
C VAL A 161 -14.60 -6.02 -0.77
N SER A 162 -15.18 -4.97 -0.17
CA SER A 162 -14.45 -4.02 0.67
C SER A 162 -13.91 -4.68 1.94
N ILE A 163 -14.75 -5.45 2.65
CA ILE A 163 -14.34 -6.20 3.85
C ILE A 163 -13.29 -7.25 3.49
N PHE A 164 -13.53 -8.05 2.45
CA PHE A 164 -12.58 -9.06 1.99
C PHE A 164 -11.23 -8.42 1.62
N SER A 165 -11.26 -7.32 0.88
CA SER A 165 -10.03 -6.63 0.49
C SER A 165 -9.30 -6.03 1.69
N MET A 166 -10.00 -5.60 2.73
CA MET A 166 -9.42 -5.10 3.97
C MET A 166 -8.77 -6.25 4.77
N ALA A 167 -9.45 -7.38 4.91
CA ALA A 167 -8.92 -8.57 5.58
C ALA A 167 -7.65 -9.09 4.87
N TRP A 168 -7.69 -9.21 3.55
CA TRP A 168 -6.54 -9.58 2.73
C TRP A 168 -5.37 -8.61 2.91
N PHE A 169 -5.64 -7.30 2.96
CA PHE A 169 -4.62 -6.29 3.19
C PHE A 169 -3.94 -6.48 4.56
N PHE A 170 -4.72 -6.77 5.61
CA PHE A 170 -4.21 -6.97 6.96
C PHE A 170 -3.32 -8.21 7.06
N GLN A 171 -3.77 -9.35 6.50
CA GLN A 171 -2.97 -10.59 6.45
C GLN A 171 -1.64 -10.35 5.73
N ARG A 172 -1.69 -9.73 4.55
CA ARG A 172 -0.49 -9.44 3.76
C ARG A 172 0.47 -8.45 4.44
N ARG A 173 -0.05 -7.58 5.32
CA ARG A 173 0.76 -6.66 6.14
C ARG A 173 1.48 -7.42 7.25
N GLN A 174 0.82 -8.39 7.88
CA GLN A 174 1.44 -9.26 8.88
C GLN A 174 2.55 -10.11 8.26
N GLU A 175 2.33 -10.72 7.10
CA GLU A 175 3.38 -11.48 6.36
C GLU A 175 4.64 -10.64 6.15
N VAL A 176 4.49 -9.40 5.66
CA VAL A 176 5.63 -8.50 5.42
C VAL A 176 6.35 -8.15 6.72
N ARG A 177 5.61 -7.94 7.82
CA ARG A 177 6.23 -7.68 9.14
C ARG A 177 7.00 -8.89 9.65
N GLN A 178 6.43 -10.08 9.54
CA GLN A 178 7.09 -11.32 9.97
C GLN A 178 8.37 -11.59 9.16
N GLU A 179 8.31 -11.44 7.84
CA GLU A 179 9.48 -11.60 6.98
C GLU A 179 10.57 -10.56 7.27
N LEU A 180 10.22 -9.30 7.52
CA LEU A 180 11.20 -8.29 7.97
C LEU A 180 11.82 -8.65 9.31
N ASN A 181 11.04 -9.16 10.26
CA ASN A 181 11.55 -9.59 11.56
C ASN A 181 12.50 -10.79 11.42
N LYS A 182 12.17 -11.76 10.57
CA LYS A 182 13.05 -12.90 10.26
C LYS A 182 14.36 -12.44 9.62
N ILE A 183 14.28 -11.54 8.62
CA ILE A 183 15.46 -10.98 7.95
C ILE A 183 16.33 -10.20 8.94
N ASN A 184 15.74 -9.35 9.80
CA ASN A 184 16.49 -8.61 10.81
C ASN A 184 17.15 -9.54 11.83
N LYS A 185 16.48 -10.63 12.25
CA LYS A 185 17.09 -11.64 13.12
C LYS A 185 18.26 -12.35 12.42
N ALA A 186 18.10 -12.70 11.14
CA ALA A 186 19.16 -13.31 10.34
C ALA A 186 20.37 -12.38 10.17
N ILE A 187 20.15 -11.10 9.87
CA ILE A 187 21.22 -10.09 9.79
C ILE A 187 21.96 -9.98 11.13
N LYS A 188 21.24 -9.92 12.25
CA LYS A 188 21.88 -9.90 13.58
C LYS A 188 22.73 -11.14 13.85
N GLY A 189 22.22 -12.33 13.48
CA GLY A 189 22.93 -13.60 13.64
C GLY A 189 24.18 -13.68 12.76
N GLU A 190 24.08 -13.29 11.50
CA GLU A 190 25.21 -13.31 10.57
C GLU A 190 26.24 -12.21 10.88
N ASN A 191 25.83 -11.03 11.38
CA ASN A 191 26.76 -10.02 11.90
C ASN A 191 27.55 -10.51 13.11
N ALA A 192 26.92 -11.27 14.01
CA ALA A 192 27.62 -11.88 15.13
C ALA A 192 28.68 -12.88 14.66
N LYS A 193 28.38 -13.69 13.63
CA LYS A 193 29.36 -14.61 13.03
C LYS A 193 30.48 -13.86 12.32
N LEU A 194 30.17 -12.80 11.57
CA LEU A 194 31.17 -11.93 10.94
C LEU A 194 32.13 -11.37 11.99
N LYS A 195 31.60 -10.86 13.11
CA LYS A 195 32.41 -10.37 14.22
C LYS A 195 33.34 -11.44 14.81
N THR A 196 32.85 -12.67 14.99
CA THR A 196 33.71 -13.78 15.44
C THR A 196 34.81 -14.12 14.43
N LEU A 197 34.54 -14.02 13.12
CA LEU A 197 35.56 -14.23 12.08
C LEU A 197 36.59 -13.09 12.07
N GLN A 198 36.17 -11.85 12.32
CA GLN A 198 37.07 -10.71 12.47
C GLN A 198 37.99 -10.84 13.69
N GLU A 199 37.44 -11.31 14.83
CA GLU A 199 38.23 -11.60 16.03
C GLU A 199 39.27 -12.70 15.77
N GLN A 200 38.89 -13.77 15.06
CA GLN A 200 39.82 -14.82 14.61
C GLN A 200 40.87 -14.31 13.63
N ALA A 201 40.49 -13.43 12.70
CA ALA A 201 41.41 -12.83 11.74
C ALA A 201 42.47 -12.00 12.46
N LYS A 202 42.06 -11.20 13.46
CA LYS A 202 42.96 -10.42 14.30
C LYS A 202 43.94 -11.30 15.09
N GLU A 203 43.44 -12.42 15.63
CA GLU A 203 44.28 -13.40 16.34
C GLU A 203 45.33 -14.02 15.40
N TYR A 204 44.92 -14.45 14.20
CA TYR A 204 45.83 -15.05 13.22
C TYR A 204 46.81 -14.05 12.63
N GLU A 205 46.40 -12.80 12.43
CA GLU A 205 47.30 -11.71 12.01
C GLU A 205 48.42 -11.51 13.04
N SER A 206 48.08 -11.41 14.33
CA SER A 206 49.06 -11.24 15.41
C SER A 206 50.07 -12.39 15.46
N LYS A 207 49.57 -13.63 15.40
CA LYS A 207 50.43 -14.84 15.45
C LYS A 207 51.29 -14.99 14.19
N LEU A 208 50.76 -14.62 13.02
CA LEU A 208 51.54 -14.61 11.77
C LEU A 208 52.66 -13.55 11.83
N GLN A 209 52.38 -12.35 12.33
CA GLN A 209 53.41 -11.32 12.51
C GLN A 209 54.51 -11.76 13.48
N GLU A 210 54.16 -12.41 14.59
CA GLU A 210 55.12 -12.99 15.54
C GLU A 210 55.98 -14.08 14.88
N ALA A 211 55.37 -14.98 14.10
CA ALA A 211 56.07 -16.05 13.40
C ALA A 211 57.02 -15.52 12.30
N ILE A 212 56.63 -14.45 11.60
CA ILE A 212 57.49 -13.74 10.63
C ILE A 212 58.72 -13.16 11.34
N LYS A 213 58.53 -12.48 12.49
CA LYS A 213 59.63 -11.93 13.29
C LYS A 213 60.57 -13.02 13.80
N ALA A 214 60.01 -14.16 14.23
CA ALA A 214 60.78 -15.32 14.69
C ALA A 214 61.38 -16.19 13.55
N LYS A 215 61.09 -15.87 12.27
CA LYS A 215 61.50 -16.62 11.08
C LYS A 215 61.12 -18.11 11.11
N ASN A 216 60.04 -18.47 11.79
CA ASN A 216 59.58 -19.86 11.89
C ASN A 216 58.72 -20.25 10.68
N LYS A 217 59.31 -20.98 9.72
CA LYS A 217 58.68 -21.32 8.44
C LYS A 217 57.46 -22.22 8.55
N GLU A 218 57.46 -23.19 9.47
CA GLU A 218 56.33 -24.11 9.65
C GLU A 218 55.09 -23.36 10.15
N VAL A 219 55.28 -22.50 11.14
CA VAL A 219 54.21 -21.69 11.74
C VAL A 219 53.64 -20.69 10.72
N ILE A 220 54.50 -20.11 9.87
CA ILE A 220 54.05 -19.22 8.78
C ILE A 220 53.14 -19.98 7.79
N GLN A 221 53.50 -21.20 7.39
CA GLN A 221 52.66 -22.01 6.49
C GLN A 221 51.32 -22.39 7.13
N GLU A 222 51.32 -22.73 8.41
CA GLU A 222 50.11 -23.08 9.14
C GLU A 222 49.13 -21.89 9.21
N TYR A 223 49.60 -20.69 9.59
CA TYR A 223 48.73 -19.52 9.71
C TYR A 223 48.28 -18.95 8.36
N THR A 224 49.10 -19.03 7.31
CA THR A 224 48.67 -18.62 5.96
C THR A 224 47.52 -19.49 5.44
N ALA A 225 47.58 -20.82 5.65
CA ALA A 225 46.47 -21.72 5.32
C ALA A 225 45.20 -21.42 6.13
N LYS A 226 45.34 -21.11 7.43
CA LYS A 226 44.21 -20.70 8.29
C LYS A 226 43.57 -19.40 7.82
N ILE A 227 44.38 -18.40 7.46
CA ILE A 227 43.91 -17.11 6.94
C ILE A 227 43.17 -17.29 5.61
N GLU A 228 43.67 -18.14 4.70
CA GLU A 228 42.99 -18.38 3.42
C GLU A 228 41.60 -19.01 3.63
N LYS A 229 41.51 -20.02 4.50
CA LYS A 229 40.23 -20.65 4.85
C LYS A 229 39.28 -19.67 5.54
N LEU A 230 39.81 -18.79 6.40
CA LEU A 230 39.04 -17.76 7.07
C LEU A 230 38.51 -16.73 6.07
N HIS A 231 39.33 -16.31 5.12
CA HIS A 231 38.97 -15.38 4.04
C HIS A 231 37.86 -15.94 3.14
N GLN A 232 37.93 -17.21 2.75
CA GLN A 232 36.84 -17.86 2.00
C GLN A 232 35.52 -17.89 2.79
N THR A 233 35.61 -18.19 4.09
CA THR A 233 34.44 -18.20 4.99
C THR A 233 33.85 -16.79 5.14
N PHE A 234 34.71 -15.79 5.31
CA PHE A 234 34.33 -14.38 5.40
C PHE A 234 33.63 -13.89 4.12
N ALA A 235 34.19 -14.20 2.95
CA ALA A 235 33.60 -13.85 1.66
C ALA A 235 32.20 -14.47 1.48
N SER A 236 32.02 -15.75 1.83
CA SER A 236 30.71 -16.41 1.79
C SER A 236 29.69 -15.76 2.74
N GLN A 237 30.12 -15.36 3.94
CA GLN A 237 29.25 -14.69 4.90
C GLN A 237 28.88 -13.27 4.44
N LYS A 238 29.81 -12.55 3.82
CA LYS A 238 29.58 -11.23 3.21
C LYS A 238 28.52 -11.31 2.11
N GLU A 239 28.58 -12.32 1.24
CA GLU A 239 27.58 -12.54 0.19
C GLU A 239 26.18 -12.82 0.76
N LYS A 240 26.09 -13.69 1.77
CA LYS A 240 24.81 -13.96 2.46
C LYS A 240 24.23 -12.70 3.10
N LEU A 241 25.08 -11.88 3.72
CA LEU A 241 24.64 -10.65 4.33
C LEU A 241 24.14 -9.63 3.30
N GLN A 242 24.86 -9.49 2.18
CA GLN A 242 24.44 -8.66 1.05
C GLN A 242 23.05 -9.08 0.54
N ASN A 243 22.81 -10.38 0.35
CA ASN A 243 21.50 -10.91 -0.06
C ASN A 243 20.41 -10.59 0.99
N LEU A 244 20.71 -10.71 2.29
CA LEU A 244 19.78 -10.34 3.35
C LEU A 244 19.44 -8.85 3.33
N HIS A 245 20.41 -7.96 3.07
CA HIS A 245 20.19 -6.52 2.94
C HIS A 245 19.36 -6.16 1.71
N GLU A 246 19.62 -6.79 0.56
CA GLU A 246 18.78 -6.62 -0.65
C GLU A 246 17.34 -7.08 -0.40
N ARG A 247 17.17 -8.23 0.28
CA ARG A 247 15.84 -8.72 0.69
C ARG A 247 15.19 -7.72 1.63
N LYS A 248 15.90 -7.21 2.64
CA LYS A 248 15.37 -6.21 3.58
C LYS A 248 14.83 -5.00 2.83
N GLU A 249 15.61 -4.42 1.93
CA GLU A 249 15.21 -3.24 1.16
C GLU A 249 13.97 -3.50 0.31
N LYS A 250 13.89 -4.68 -0.33
CA LYS A 250 12.71 -5.12 -1.09
C LYS A 250 11.45 -5.19 -0.23
N TYR A 251 11.55 -5.72 0.99
CA TYR A 251 10.41 -5.81 1.91
C TYR A 251 10.07 -4.46 2.56
N GLU A 252 11.04 -3.58 2.79
CA GLU A 252 10.81 -2.21 3.26
C GLU A 252 10.09 -1.36 2.20
N LYS A 253 10.53 -1.45 0.93
CA LYS A 253 9.79 -0.85 -0.20
C LYS A 253 8.36 -1.41 -0.28
N LYS A 254 8.16 -2.70 -0.02
CA LYS A 254 6.82 -3.33 0.03
C LYS A 254 5.99 -2.86 1.23
N LYS A 255 6.62 -2.57 2.38
CA LYS A 255 6.00 -2.00 3.59
C LYS A 255 5.57 -0.56 3.34
N LEU A 256 6.42 0.27 2.74
CA LEU A 256 6.12 1.66 2.39
C LEU A 256 4.95 1.77 1.40
N LYS A 257 4.96 0.95 0.34
CA LYS A 257 3.85 0.86 -0.62
C LYS A 257 2.52 0.40 0.01
N ARG A 258 2.59 -0.25 1.18
CA ARG A 258 1.43 -0.71 1.95
C ARG A 258 1.29 0.05 3.28
N GLY A 259 1.80 1.28 3.32
CA GLY A 259 1.75 2.15 4.49
C GLY A 259 0.34 2.64 4.82
N MET A 260 0.25 3.67 5.65
CA MET A 260 -1.02 4.26 6.12
C MET A 260 -1.98 4.61 4.99
N GLY A 261 -1.47 5.05 3.83
CA GLY A 261 -2.32 5.36 2.67
C GLY A 261 -3.18 4.16 2.25
N GLY A 262 -2.58 2.97 2.12
CA GLY A 262 -3.32 1.77 1.73
C GLY A 262 -4.31 1.30 2.80
N LEU A 263 -4.08 1.62 4.08
CA LEU A 263 -5.05 1.34 5.15
C LEU A 263 -6.24 2.31 5.07
N ALA A 264 -5.96 3.61 4.90
CA ALA A 264 -6.98 4.65 4.75
C ALA A 264 -7.88 4.38 3.54
N ASP A 265 -7.29 3.99 2.40
CA ASP A 265 -8.05 3.68 1.19
C ASP A 265 -9.04 2.50 1.43
N LYS A 266 -8.67 1.53 2.28
CA LYS A 266 -9.53 0.36 2.59
C LYS A 266 -10.57 0.67 3.65
N THR A 267 -10.25 1.44 4.68
CA THR A 267 -11.21 1.84 5.71
C THR A 267 -12.27 2.77 5.15
N VAL A 268 -11.88 3.72 4.28
CA VAL A 268 -12.82 4.61 3.59
C VAL A 268 -13.72 3.79 2.66
N GLY A 269 -13.16 2.82 1.93
CA GLY A 269 -13.97 1.92 1.10
C GLY A 269 -15.04 1.15 1.89
N VAL A 270 -14.67 0.54 3.02
CA VAL A 270 -15.63 -0.17 3.89
C VAL A 270 -16.66 0.79 4.48
N GLY A 271 -16.23 1.95 5.01
CA GLY A 271 -17.11 2.95 5.60
C GLY A 271 -18.12 3.50 4.62
N LEU A 272 -17.69 3.88 3.41
CA LEU A 272 -18.58 4.36 2.36
C LEU A 272 -19.55 3.26 1.87
N SER A 273 -19.09 2.01 1.77
CA SER A 273 -19.96 0.87 1.40
C SER A 273 -21.05 0.64 2.46
N ALA A 274 -20.68 0.68 3.73
CA ALA A 274 -21.61 0.50 4.83
C ALA A 274 -22.60 1.66 4.92
N LEU A 275 -22.11 2.90 4.80
CA LEU A 275 -22.94 4.10 4.77
C LEU A 275 -23.93 4.08 3.60
N ALA A 276 -23.49 3.60 2.44
CA ALA A 276 -24.36 3.44 1.28
C ALA A 276 -25.46 2.40 1.51
N LEU A 277 -25.13 1.24 2.09
CA LEU A 277 -26.13 0.24 2.44
C LEU A 277 -27.12 0.75 3.47
N ILE A 278 -26.66 1.48 4.49
CA ILE A 278 -27.52 2.15 5.47
C ILE A 278 -28.43 3.13 4.74
N GLY A 279 -27.90 3.98 3.86
CA GLY A 279 -28.68 4.92 3.07
C GLY A 279 -29.74 4.25 2.20
N LEU A 280 -29.41 3.13 1.54
CA LEU A 280 -30.36 2.33 0.73
C LEU A 280 -31.46 1.71 1.59
N VAL A 281 -31.14 1.16 2.77
CA VAL A 281 -32.13 0.57 3.67
C VAL A 281 -33.00 1.66 4.28
N THR A 282 -32.41 2.76 4.76
CA THR A 282 -33.14 3.92 5.30
C THR A 282 -34.04 4.53 4.23
N TYR A 283 -33.61 4.58 2.96
CA TYR A 283 -34.42 5.08 1.85
C TYR A 283 -35.74 4.32 1.70
N LEU A 284 -35.75 3.01 1.94
CA LEU A 284 -36.95 2.19 1.82
C LEU A 284 -38.06 2.59 2.81
N TYR A 285 -37.67 3.07 4.00
CA TYR A 285 -38.61 3.47 5.05
C TYR A 285 -38.82 4.99 5.12
N PHE A 286 -37.77 5.76 4.86
CA PHE A 286 -37.72 7.21 4.94
C PHE A 286 -36.94 7.79 3.74
N PRO A 287 -37.59 7.92 2.57
CA PRO A 287 -36.92 8.30 1.33
C PRO A 287 -36.08 9.59 1.43
N PRO A 288 -36.56 10.69 2.04
CA PRO A 288 -35.76 11.91 2.16
C PRO A 288 -34.49 11.73 3.01
N ALA A 289 -34.58 10.97 4.11
CA ALA A 289 -33.45 10.71 4.99
C ALA A 289 -32.43 9.78 4.33
N GLY A 290 -32.90 8.72 3.67
CA GLY A 290 -32.04 7.79 2.92
C GLY A 290 -31.29 8.49 1.78
N LEU A 291 -31.98 9.31 1.00
CA LEU A 291 -31.35 10.14 -0.04
C LEU A 291 -30.30 11.08 0.53
N GLY A 292 -30.59 11.74 1.66
CA GLY A 292 -29.62 12.60 2.34
C GLY A 292 -28.33 11.86 2.72
N ILE A 293 -28.45 10.65 3.28
CA ILE A 293 -27.30 9.80 3.65
C ILE A 293 -26.51 9.38 2.41
N LEU A 294 -27.21 8.95 1.35
CA LEU A 294 -26.58 8.53 0.09
C LEU A 294 -25.82 9.67 -0.58
N LEU A 295 -26.41 10.86 -0.65
CA LEU A 295 -25.77 12.05 -1.21
C LEU A 295 -24.58 12.50 -0.37
N ALA A 296 -24.69 12.49 0.96
CA ALA A 296 -23.59 12.79 1.85
C ALA A 296 -22.42 11.81 1.65
N GLY A 297 -22.70 10.51 1.57
CA GLY A 297 -21.70 9.47 1.29
C GLY A 297 -21.05 9.65 -0.08
N ALA A 298 -21.83 9.97 -1.11
CA ALA A 298 -21.33 10.27 -2.45
C ALA A 298 -20.41 11.50 -2.46
N ALA A 299 -20.81 12.58 -1.79
CA ALA A 299 -19.99 13.80 -1.68
C ALA A 299 -18.66 13.53 -0.97
N ILE A 300 -18.69 12.83 0.17
CA ILE A 300 -17.48 12.46 0.93
C ILE A 300 -16.56 11.55 0.08
N GLY A 301 -17.13 10.55 -0.59
CA GLY A 301 -16.37 9.64 -1.45
C GLY A 301 -15.71 10.33 -2.62
N THR A 302 -16.42 11.25 -3.28
CA THR A 302 -15.89 12.06 -4.39
C THR A 302 -14.77 12.95 -3.90
N LEU A 303 -15.00 13.69 -2.81
CA LEU A 303 -14.01 14.58 -2.24
C LEU A 303 -12.73 13.82 -1.86
N TYR A 304 -12.88 12.62 -1.29
CA TYR A 304 -11.75 11.76 -0.97
C TYR A 304 -10.95 11.34 -2.22
N ILE A 305 -11.64 10.88 -3.28
CA ILE A 305 -10.98 10.52 -4.54
C ILE A 305 -10.25 11.73 -5.14
N VAL A 306 -10.92 12.88 -5.23
CA VAL A 306 -10.34 14.10 -5.78
C VAL A 306 -9.10 14.48 -4.99
N ALA A 307 -9.20 14.59 -3.67
CA ALA A 307 -8.07 14.92 -2.80
C ALA A 307 -6.91 13.93 -2.97
N ARG A 308 -7.21 12.64 -3.10
CA ARG A 308 -6.18 11.59 -3.24
C ARG A 308 -5.45 11.64 -4.58
N VAL A 309 -6.17 11.92 -5.67
CA VAL A 309 -5.62 12.00 -7.03
C VAL A 309 -4.87 13.31 -7.22
N THR A 310 -5.41 14.44 -6.73
CA THR A 310 -4.81 15.76 -6.92
C THR A 310 -3.63 16.02 -6.00
N TYR A 311 -3.60 15.47 -4.77
CA TYR A 311 -2.51 15.69 -3.82
C TYR A 311 -1.10 15.44 -4.39
N PRO A 312 -0.79 14.31 -5.06
CA PRO A 312 0.54 14.12 -5.65
C PRO A 312 0.84 15.10 -6.79
N LEU A 313 -0.15 15.48 -7.61
CA LEU A 313 0.04 16.50 -8.65
C LEU A 313 0.33 17.86 -8.05
N ILE A 314 -0.45 18.28 -7.05
CA ILE A 314 -0.28 19.56 -6.35
C ILE A 314 1.07 19.59 -5.63
N LYS A 315 1.49 18.50 -4.98
CA LYS A 315 2.79 18.43 -4.32
C LYS A 315 3.94 18.57 -5.32
N ASN A 316 3.89 17.85 -6.44
CA ASN A 316 4.93 17.92 -7.47
C ASN A 316 4.96 19.30 -8.14
N PHE A 317 3.79 19.90 -8.38
CA PHE A 317 3.67 21.24 -8.92
C PHE A 317 4.18 22.31 -7.94
N ALA A 318 3.84 22.21 -6.65
CA ALA A 318 4.33 23.11 -5.61
C ALA A 318 5.84 22.97 -5.39
N ALA A 319 6.40 21.75 -5.50
CA ALA A 319 7.84 21.53 -5.48
C ALA A 319 8.52 22.18 -6.69
N TRP A 320 7.97 22.00 -7.90
CA TRP A 320 8.45 22.65 -9.11
C TRP A 320 8.39 24.20 -9.03
N ILE A 321 7.31 24.76 -8.48
CA ILE A 321 7.20 26.21 -8.22
C ILE A 321 8.28 26.67 -7.24
N ARG A 322 8.47 25.95 -6.13
CA ARG A 322 9.52 26.28 -5.15
C ARG A 322 10.91 26.20 -5.77
N GLU A 323 11.20 25.20 -6.60
CA GLU A 323 12.48 25.09 -7.31
C GLU A 323 12.71 26.24 -8.29
N LYS A 324 11.66 26.73 -8.97
CA LYS A 324 11.76 27.89 -9.86
C LYS A 324 11.89 29.23 -9.13
N ILE A 325 11.26 29.38 -7.97
CA ILE A 325 11.32 30.61 -7.18
C ILE A 325 12.57 30.65 -6.28
N SER A 326 13.12 29.49 -5.90
CA SER A 326 14.32 29.37 -5.06
C SER A 326 15.60 29.10 -5.86
N ALA A 327 15.58 29.23 -7.19
CA ALA A 327 16.81 29.31 -7.95
C ALA A 327 17.58 30.55 -7.46
N PRO A 328 18.81 30.40 -6.92
CA PRO A 328 19.60 31.54 -6.51
C PRO A 328 19.98 32.31 -7.77
N THR A 329 19.42 33.52 -7.92
CA THR A 329 20.00 34.55 -8.76
C THR A 329 21.44 34.75 -8.26
N SER A 330 22.39 34.19 -9.00
CA SER A 330 23.81 34.47 -8.81
C SER A 330 24.00 35.98 -8.81
N LYS A 331 24.58 36.45 -7.71
CA LYS A 331 24.97 37.85 -7.50
C LYS A 331 25.88 38.31 -8.65
N GLU A 332 25.49 39.39 -9.31
CA GLU A 332 26.40 40.48 -9.62
C GLU A 332 25.87 41.73 -8.90
N GLU A 333 26.70 42.28 -8.03
CA GLU A 333 26.51 43.56 -7.33
C GLU A 333 26.78 44.73 -8.29
N GLY A 334 26.02 45.82 -8.17
CA GLY A 334 26.35 47.06 -8.90
C GLY A 334 25.32 48.20 -8.88
N VAL A 335 24.92 48.67 -7.69
CA VAL A 335 24.76 50.10 -7.29
C VAL A 335 23.79 51.05 -8.05
N GLN A 336 22.75 51.51 -7.30
CA GLN A 336 22.10 52.86 -7.17
C GLN A 336 21.58 53.57 -8.45
N GLN A 337 20.48 54.34 -8.52
CA GLN A 337 19.74 55.17 -7.55
C GLN A 337 18.39 55.62 -8.19
N GLU A 338 17.35 55.84 -7.38
CA GLU A 338 16.41 57.00 -7.43
C GLU A 338 15.61 57.32 -8.72
N ASN A 339 14.30 57.06 -8.72
CA ASN A 339 13.29 58.13 -8.57
C ASN A 339 11.83 57.66 -8.48
N GLU A 340 11.08 58.53 -7.83
CA GLU A 340 9.68 58.58 -7.43
C GLU A 340 8.65 58.36 -8.56
N VAL A 341 7.49 57.79 -8.22
CA VAL A 341 6.11 58.30 -8.46
C VAL A 341 5.11 57.13 -8.36
N ALA A 342 4.24 57.19 -7.34
CA ALA A 342 2.98 56.44 -7.31
C ALA A 342 1.97 57.10 -8.27
N PRO A 343 0.97 56.35 -8.77
CA PRO A 343 -0.29 56.38 -8.04
C PRO A 343 -1.03 55.04 -7.97
N GLN A 344 -1.97 55.05 -7.03
CA GLN A 344 -2.86 54.01 -6.56
C GLN A 344 -3.81 53.49 -7.65
N LEU A 345 -4.19 52.21 -7.56
CA LEU A 345 -5.52 51.77 -7.97
C LEU A 345 -6.03 50.64 -7.06
N ASN A 346 -6.89 51.04 -6.13
CA ASN A 346 -7.87 50.20 -5.45
C ASN A 346 -8.75 49.49 -6.49
N VAL A 347 -9.12 48.21 -6.25
CA VAL A 347 -10.50 47.67 -6.40
C VAL A 347 -10.53 46.21 -5.90
N VAL A 348 -11.15 46.08 -4.72
CA VAL A 348 -12.09 45.02 -4.29
C VAL A 348 -11.52 43.67 -3.84
N HIS A 349 -11.43 43.54 -2.52
CA HIS A 349 -11.47 42.29 -1.79
C HIS A 349 -12.55 42.40 -0.69
N GLU A 350 -13.80 41.99 -0.96
CA GLU A 350 -14.78 41.65 0.08
C GLU A 350 -16.05 41.02 -0.52
N SER A 351 -16.43 39.81 -0.08
CA SER A 351 -17.82 39.33 0.11
C SER A 351 -17.95 37.79 0.09
N GLN A 352 -17.43 37.07 1.10
CA GLN A 352 -17.96 35.71 1.44
C GLN A 352 -18.03 35.42 2.95
N ALA A 353 -17.82 36.40 3.83
CA ALA A 353 -17.98 36.20 5.28
C ALA A 353 -19.32 36.73 5.85
N THR A 354 -20.14 37.41 5.06
CA THR A 354 -21.32 38.14 5.56
C THR A 354 -22.60 37.29 5.62
N VAL A 355 -22.62 36.09 5.02
CA VAL A 355 -23.83 35.24 4.99
C VAL A 355 -23.95 34.34 6.23
N LEU A 356 -22.84 34.04 6.93
CA LEU A 356 -22.87 33.16 8.11
C LEU A 356 -23.28 33.85 9.42
N ASN A 357 -23.13 35.17 9.54
CA ASN A 357 -23.52 35.91 10.76
C ASN A 357 -25.01 36.29 10.80
N GLN A 358 -25.75 36.21 9.69
CA GLN A 358 -27.18 36.52 9.67
C GLN A 358 -28.08 35.35 10.12
N LEU A 359 -27.53 34.13 10.23
CA LEU A 359 -28.25 32.97 10.78
C LEU A 359 -28.09 32.82 12.31
N ALA A 360 -27.19 33.58 12.94
CA ALA A 360 -26.87 33.44 14.36
C ALA A 360 -27.51 34.49 15.29
N GLN A 361 -28.27 35.46 14.76
CA GLN A 361 -28.88 36.55 15.55
C GLN A 361 -30.42 36.56 15.57
N LYS A 362 -31.08 35.46 15.24
CA LYS A 362 -32.54 35.35 15.37
C LYS A 362 -32.96 34.17 16.24
N SER A 363 -32.52 34.16 17.49
CA SER A 363 -33.14 33.33 18.53
C SER A 363 -32.76 33.82 19.93
N ASP A 364 -33.50 34.80 20.43
CA ASP A 364 -33.77 35.13 21.86
C ASP A 364 -34.78 36.30 21.83
N ASN A 365 -35.93 36.41 22.50
CA ASN A 365 -36.74 35.65 23.48
C ASN A 365 -38.11 36.44 23.59
N PRO A 366 -38.97 36.40 24.63
CA PRO A 366 -39.80 35.36 25.28
C PRO A 366 -41.33 35.64 25.20
N LYS A 367 -42.19 34.67 25.57
CA LYS A 367 -43.31 34.86 26.54
C LYS A 367 -44.09 33.59 26.91
N LYS A 368 -43.96 33.24 28.21
CA LYS A 368 -44.97 32.85 29.22
C LYS A 368 -46.14 31.91 28.86
N GLY A 369 -46.30 30.85 29.66
CA GLY A 369 -47.55 30.09 29.77
C GLY A 369 -47.51 28.87 30.70
N ASN A 370 -47.33 29.12 32.00
CA ASN A 370 -47.69 28.39 33.23
C ASN A 370 -48.10 26.89 33.30
N SER A 371 -47.83 26.39 34.52
CA SER A 371 -48.50 25.32 35.30
C SER A 371 -47.96 23.87 35.15
N GLN A 372 -47.21 23.36 36.15
CA GLN A 372 -47.66 22.72 37.42
C GLN A 372 -47.95 21.20 37.18
N THR A 373 -47.50 20.20 37.95
CA THR A 373 -47.21 20.06 39.39
C THR A 373 -46.56 18.69 39.65
N ALA A 374 -45.72 18.62 40.71
CA ALA A 374 -45.42 17.47 41.61
C ALA A 374 -44.88 16.18 40.96
N GLU A 375 -44.19 15.23 41.57
CA GLU A 375 -43.72 14.79 42.90
C GLU A 375 -42.92 13.52 42.50
N ASN A 376 -42.01 12.88 43.22
CA ASN A 376 -41.52 12.95 44.57
C ASN A 376 -40.15 12.26 44.57
N GLN A 377 -39.39 12.56 45.61
CA GLN A 377 -38.09 11.97 45.93
C GLN A 377 -38.25 10.48 46.28
N SER A 378 -37.20 9.66 46.11
CA SER A 378 -36.35 9.28 47.25
C SER A 378 -35.29 8.23 46.85
N ALA A 379 -34.28 8.17 47.69
CA ALA A 379 -33.00 7.49 47.55
C ALA A 379 -33.08 5.97 47.70
N GLU A 380 -32.11 5.25 47.12
CA GLU A 380 -31.40 4.22 47.91
C GLU A 380 -30.00 3.93 47.37
N LYS A 381 -29.03 3.96 48.29
CA LYS A 381 -27.65 3.51 48.14
C LYS A 381 -27.62 1.99 48.33
N THR A 382 -26.88 1.26 47.51
CA THR A 382 -26.10 0.12 48.03
C THR A 382 -24.86 -0.14 47.19
N LYS A 383 -23.72 -0.13 47.88
CA LYS A 383 -22.44 -0.68 47.42
C LYS A 383 -22.42 -2.18 47.73
N THR A 384 -21.91 -3.01 46.83
CA THR A 384 -21.14 -4.20 47.24
C THR A 384 -20.23 -4.67 46.11
N ALA A 385 -18.95 -4.77 46.45
CA ALA A 385 -17.93 -5.47 45.69
C ALA A 385 -18.05 -6.98 45.90
N THR A 386 -17.72 -7.77 44.88
CA THR A 386 -17.15 -9.11 45.08
C THR A 386 -16.34 -9.51 43.85
N GLU A 387 -15.13 -9.98 44.13
CA GLU A 387 -14.08 -10.38 43.21
C GLU A 387 -14.20 -11.90 42.87
N PRO A 388 -13.23 -12.55 42.18
CA PRO A 388 -13.43 -13.15 40.87
C PRO A 388 -13.58 -14.69 40.89
N LYS A 389 -14.26 -15.26 39.89
CA LYS A 389 -14.27 -16.71 39.65
C LYS A 389 -13.59 -17.06 38.32
N LYS A 390 -12.42 -17.69 38.44
CA LYS A 390 -11.76 -18.45 37.37
C LYS A 390 -12.67 -19.61 36.95
N SER A 391 -12.94 -19.75 35.65
CA SER A 391 -13.19 -21.06 35.04
C SER A 391 -12.49 -21.14 33.70
N GLY A 392 -11.68 -22.18 33.54
CA GLY A 392 -11.05 -22.52 32.28
C GLY A 392 -12.07 -23.19 31.37
N ALA A 393 -12.21 -22.67 30.16
CA ALA A 393 -12.80 -23.37 29.04
C ALA A 393 -11.87 -23.18 27.84
N ALA A 394 -11.15 -24.25 27.50
CA ALA A 394 -10.38 -24.33 26.27
C ALA A 394 -11.37 -24.38 25.09
N LEU A 395 -11.66 -23.23 24.50
CA LEU A 395 -12.39 -23.14 23.24
C LEU A 395 -11.42 -23.44 22.09
N SER A 396 -11.49 -24.68 21.61
CA SER A 396 -10.98 -25.07 20.30
C SER A 396 -11.62 -24.20 19.22
N TYR A 397 -10.83 -23.27 18.67
CA TYR A 397 -11.21 -22.46 17.52
C TYR A 397 -10.97 -23.26 16.23
N SER A 398 -11.87 -24.20 15.92
CA SER A 398 -11.98 -24.71 14.55
C SER A 398 -12.83 -23.73 13.73
N SER A 399 -12.18 -22.80 13.03
CA SER A 399 -12.86 -21.85 12.14
C SER A 399 -13.45 -22.60 10.92
N PRO A 400 -14.77 -22.51 10.62
CA PRO A 400 -15.41 -23.30 9.55
C PRO A 400 -15.08 -22.84 8.12
N TRP A 401 -14.32 -21.76 7.95
CA TRP A 401 -14.15 -21.10 6.64
C TRP A 401 -13.03 -21.68 5.76
N TYR A 402 -12.30 -22.69 6.24
CA TYR A 402 -11.22 -23.32 5.45
C TYR A 402 -11.67 -24.48 4.55
N SER A 403 -12.90 -25.00 4.68
CA SER A 403 -13.36 -26.17 3.91
C SER A 403 -13.93 -25.85 2.52
N PHE A 404 -14.11 -24.57 2.16
CA PHE A 404 -14.73 -24.20 0.87
C PHE A 404 -13.74 -23.93 -0.28
N PHE A 405 -12.42 -23.99 -0.04
CA PHE A 405 -11.40 -23.71 -1.08
C PHE A 405 -10.42 -24.86 -1.38
N SER A 406 -10.63 -26.04 -0.79
CA SER A 406 -9.81 -27.23 -1.02
C SER A 406 -10.52 -28.26 -1.93
N PHE A 407 -10.97 -27.82 -3.11
CA PHE A 407 -11.44 -28.72 -4.17
C PHE A 407 -10.65 -28.51 -5.48
N ASN A 408 -9.98 -29.58 -5.90
CA ASN A 408 -9.24 -29.79 -7.14
C ASN A 408 -7.90 -29.05 -7.38
N LEU A 409 -6.84 -29.56 -6.75
CA LEU A 409 -5.51 -29.63 -7.36
C LEU A 409 -4.93 -31.02 -7.12
N ALA A 410 -5.49 -32.02 -7.82
CA ALA A 410 -4.89 -33.35 -7.91
C ALA A 410 -4.55 -33.64 -9.38
N ARG A 411 -3.25 -33.91 -9.60
CA ARG A 411 -2.62 -34.53 -10.78
C ARG A 411 -2.37 -33.65 -12.01
N GLY A 412 -1.38 -32.78 -11.91
CA GLY A 412 -0.43 -32.55 -13.01
C GLY A 412 0.90 -33.22 -12.66
N LYS A 413 1.16 -34.43 -13.17
CA LYS A 413 2.51 -35.03 -13.13
C LYS A 413 3.46 -34.10 -13.89
N ALA A 414 4.51 -33.62 -13.23
CA ALA A 414 5.59 -32.91 -13.91
C ALA A 414 6.29 -33.85 -14.91
N PRO A 415 6.62 -33.40 -16.14
CA PRO A 415 7.41 -34.20 -17.06
C PRO A 415 8.83 -34.40 -16.49
N SER A 416 9.23 -35.66 -16.43
CA SER A 416 10.60 -36.08 -16.11
C SER A 416 11.55 -35.52 -17.18
N VAL A 417 12.37 -34.56 -16.79
CA VAL A 417 13.50 -34.08 -17.62
C VAL A 417 14.61 -35.11 -17.48
N LYS A 418 14.88 -35.89 -18.54
CA LYS A 418 16.06 -36.76 -18.62
C LYS A 418 17.32 -35.88 -18.70
N PRO A 419 18.38 -36.16 -17.93
CA PRO A 419 19.65 -35.47 -18.07
C PRO A 419 20.29 -35.78 -19.44
N PRO A 420 21.07 -34.84 -20.00
CA PRO A 420 21.75 -35.03 -21.29
C PRO A 420 22.80 -36.14 -21.19
N LYS A 421 22.81 -37.02 -22.19
CA LYS A 421 23.87 -38.02 -22.39
C LYS A 421 25.18 -37.31 -22.71
N ILE A 422 26.16 -37.45 -21.84
CA ILE A 422 27.55 -37.10 -22.11
C ILE A 422 28.11 -38.20 -23.03
N ASN A 423 28.33 -37.87 -24.30
CA ASN A 423 29.06 -38.74 -25.21
C ASN A 423 30.56 -38.57 -24.94
N ASN A 424 31.18 -39.61 -24.37
CA ASN A 424 32.65 -39.74 -24.38
C ASN A 424 33.11 -40.00 -25.83
N PRO A 425 34.08 -39.24 -26.35
CA PRO A 425 34.80 -39.64 -27.55
C PRO A 425 35.65 -40.88 -27.23
N LYS A 426 35.47 -41.92 -28.05
CA LYS A 426 36.33 -43.10 -28.07
C LYS A 426 37.70 -42.70 -28.63
N THR A 427 38.74 -43.16 -27.92
CA THR A 427 40.10 -43.55 -28.38
C THR A 427 40.82 -42.63 -29.34
#